data_AF-A0A1I8BPP2-F1
#
_entry.id   AF-A0A1I8BPP2-F1
#
_cell.length_a   1.000
_cell.length_b   1.000
_cell.length_c   1.000
_cell.angle_alpha   90.00
_cell.angle_beta   90.00
_cell.angle_gamma   90.00
#
_symmetry.space_group_name_H-M   'P 1'
#
loop_
_entity.id
_entity.type
_entity.pdbx_description
1 polymer ?
#
loop_
_entity_poly.entity_id
_entity_poly.type
_entity_poly.pdbx_seq_one_letter_code
_entity_poly.pdbx_strand_id
1 'polypeptide(L)' 'MELNKNKFQLIKKNNPFATKCCICGFLASGFTYYNVTCCDGCKHFFRRCVNSKELFKCKFDGNCDVMNGMK' A
#
# COMPACT_ATOMS: atom_id res chain seq x y z
N MET A 1 3.46 -11.19 14.18
CA MET A 1 2.16 -10.67 13.69
C MET A 1 1.86 -11.36 12.36
N GLU A 2 1.38 -12.59 12.42
CA GLU A 2 1.06 -13.36 11.21
C GLU A 2 -0.20 -12.78 10.56
N LEU A 3 -0.05 -12.21 9.37
CA LEU A 3 -1.18 -11.88 8.53
C LEU A 3 -1.84 -13.21 8.13
N ASN A 4 -3.02 -13.47 8.68
CA ASN A 4 -3.80 -14.67 8.37
C ASN A 4 -4.00 -14.79 6.85
N LYS A 5 -3.35 -15.80 6.25
CA LYS A 5 -3.36 -16.12 4.81
C LYS A 5 -4.78 -16.15 4.22
N ASN A 6 -5.80 -16.42 5.05
CA ASN A 6 -7.21 -16.45 4.65
C ASN A 6 -7.75 -15.10 4.16
N LYS A 7 -7.30 -13.95 4.69
CA LYS A 7 -7.77 -12.63 4.24
C LYS A 7 -7.23 -12.27 2.85
N PHE A 8 -6.01 -12.72 2.54
CA PHE A 8 -5.34 -12.49 1.27
C PHE A 8 -6.00 -13.27 0.11
N GLN A 9 -6.50 -14.49 0.38
CA GLN A 9 -7.25 -15.27 -0.60
C GLN A 9 -8.65 -14.72 -0.91
N LEU A 10 -9.30 -14.03 0.03
CA LEU A 10 -10.63 -13.44 -0.18
C LEU A 10 -10.61 -12.27 -1.19
N ILE A 11 -9.54 -11.46 -1.21
CA ILE A 11 -9.40 -10.36 -2.18
C ILE A 11 -9.24 -10.90 -3.61
N LYS A 12 -8.54 -12.03 -3.78
CA LYS A 12 -8.37 -12.69 -5.09
C LYS A 12 -9.63 -13.39 -5.60
N LYS A 13 -10.47 -13.94 -4.72
CA LYS A 13 -11.57 -14.83 -5.13
C LYS A 13 -12.83 -14.09 -5.60
N ASN A 14 -13.02 -12.82 -5.22
CA ASN A 14 -14.26 -12.07 -5.47
C ASN A 14 -14.08 -10.72 -6.21
N ASN A 15 -12.86 -10.34 -6.63
CA ASN A 15 -12.64 -9.10 -7.38
C ASN A 15 -12.00 -9.36 -8.75
N PRO A 16 -12.76 -9.26 -9.86
CA PRO A 16 -12.19 -9.34 -11.21
C PRO A 16 -11.25 -8.17 -11.55
N PHE A 17 -11.16 -7.15 -10.68
CA PHE A 17 -10.34 -5.95 -10.86
C PHE A 17 -9.14 -5.86 -9.89
N ALA A 18 -8.75 -6.96 -9.26
CA ALA A 18 -7.59 -6.99 -8.38
C ALA A 18 -6.32 -6.57 -9.16
N THR A 19 -5.71 -5.45 -8.77
CA THR A 19 -4.59 -4.81 -9.47
C THR A 19 -3.40 -4.61 -8.54
N LYS A 20 -2.23 -4.30 -9.06
CA LYS A 20 -1.04 -4.01 -8.24
C LYS A 20 -1.04 -2.53 -7.83
N CYS A 21 -0.68 -2.28 -6.58
CA CYS A 21 -0.44 -0.94 -6.07
C CYS A 21 0.75 -0.31 -6.82
N CYS A 22 0.57 0.88 -7.39
CA CYS A 22 1.64 1.58 -8.10
C CYS A 22 2.76 2.09 -7.18
N ILE A 23 2.56 2.08 -5.85
CA ILE A 23 3.52 2.60 -4.87
C ILE A 23 4.40 1.48 -4.32
N CYS A 24 3.81 0.36 -3.89
CA CYS A 24 4.50 -0.70 -3.15
C CYS A 24 4.34 -2.10 -3.74
N GLY A 25 3.71 -2.23 -4.90
CA GLY A 25 3.53 -3.51 -5.59
C GLY A 25 2.53 -4.49 -4.93
N PHE A 26 2.09 -4.24 -3.69
CA PHE A 26 1.08 -5.06 -3.02
C PHE A 26 -0.26 -5.05 -3.75
N LEU A 27 -1.08 -6.08 -3.50
CA LEU A 27 -2.41 -6.18 -4.07
C LEU A 27 -3.28 -5.00 -3.62
N ALA A 28 -3.82 -4.29 -4.61
CA ALA A 28 -4.82 -3.26 -4.44
C ALA A 28 -6.20 -3.84 -4.77
N SER A 29 -7.23 -3.26 -4.16
CA SER A 29 -8.63 -3.62 -4.36
C SER A 29 -9.17 -3.23 -5.75
N GLY A 30 -8.42 -2.46 -6.54
CA GLY A 30 -8.84 -1.95 -7.85
C GLY A 30 -9.45 -0.54 -7.80
N PHE A 31 -9.60 0.05 -6.61
CA PHE A 31 -10.13 1.40 -6.46
C PHE A 31 -9.05 2.48 -6.61
N THR A 32 -9.45 3.61 -7.19
CA THR A 32 -8.63 4.81 -7.30
C THR A 32 -8.82 5.69 -6.06
N TYR A 33 -7.73 5.97 -5.35
CA TYR A 33 -7.69 6.89 -4.22
C TYR A 33 -6.77 8.05 -4.56
N TYR A 34 -7.22 9.29 -4.37
CA TYR A 34 -6.41 10.47 -4.69
C TYR A 34 -5.87 10.45 -6.13
N ASN A 35 -6.70 10.01 -7.08
CA ASN A 35 -6.37 9.83 -8.50
C ASN A 35 -5.26 8.81 -8.80
N VAL A 36 -4.92 7.95 -7.83
CA VAL A 36 -3.95 6.85 -8.03
C VAL A 36 -4.51 5.51 -7.56
N THR A 37 -4.10 4.43 -8.23
CA THR A 37 -4.48 3.08 -7.84
C THR A 37 -3.47 2.52 -6.83
N CYS A 38 -3.89 2.35 -5.58
CA CYS A 38 -3.00 1.92 -4.51
C CYS A 38 -3.66 0.91 -3.54
N CYS A 39 -2.84 0.22 -2.76
CA CYS A 39 -3.34 -0.65 -1.69
C CYS A 39 -3.82 0.18 -0.49
N ASP A 40 -4.64 -0.42 0.37
CA ASP A 40 -5.14 0.25 1.58
C ASP A 40 -3.99 0.72 2.49
N GLY A 41 -2.86 0.01 2.55
CA GLY A 41 -1.71 0.42 3.35
C GLY A 41 -1.18 1.80 2.93
N CYS A 42 -0.90 1.97 1.63
CA CYS A 42 -0.42 3.24 1.08
C CYS A 42 -1.45 4.36 1.19
N LYS A 43 -2.74 4.05 0.96
CA LYS A 43 -3.85 5.00 1.17
C LYS A 43 -3.86 5.54 2.61
N HIS A 44 -3.80 4.67 3.61
CA HIS A 44 -3.84 5.07 5.01
C HIS A 44 -2.57 5.80 5.43
N PHE A 45 -1.41 5.37 4.94
CA PHE A 45 -0.15 6.05 5.19
C PHE A 45 -0.19 7.49 4.67
N PHE A 46 -0.53 7.68 3.39
CA PHE A 46 -0.65 9.00 2.79
C PHE A 46 -1.60 9.93 3.57
N ARG A 47 -2.80 9.44 3.91
CA ARG A 47 -3.78 10.21 4.69
C ARG A 47 -3.22 10.65 6.05
N ARG A 48 -2.47 9.79 6.74
CA ARG A 48 -1.84 10.14 8.02
C ARG A 48 -0.74 11.18 7.85
N CYS A 49 0.11 11.05 6.84
CA CYS A 49 1.16 12.02 6.54
C CYS A 49 0.58 13.41 6.26
N VAL A 50 -0.46 13.49 5.41
CA VAL A 50 -1.12 14.76 5.08
C VAL A 50 -1.76 15.40 6.31
N ASN A 51 -2.47 14.61 7.13
CA ASN A 51 -3.16 15.15 8.31
C ASN A 51 -2.19 15.59 9.43
N SER A 52 -1.11 14.84 9.64
CA SER A 52 -0.11 15.14 10.69
C SER A 52 0.83 16.28 10.29
N LYS A 53 0.94 16.61 8.99
CA LYS A 53 1.94 17.54 8.44
C LYS A 53 3.38 17.15 8.85
N GLU A 54 3.61 15.88 9.15
CA GLU A 54 4.89 15.37 9.62
C GLU A 54 5.88 15.25 8.46
N LEU A 55 7.08 15.80 8.65
CA LEU A 55 8.19 15.65 7.72
C LEU A 55 8.99 14.41 8.10
N PHE A 56 8.82 13.33 7.34
CA PHE A 56 9.59 12.10 7.51
C PHE A 56 11.01 12.29 6.97
N LYS A 57 12.02 12.13 7.84
CA LYS A 57 13.41 12.05 7.42
C LYS A 57 13.82 10.58 7.31
N CYS A 58 14.36 10.17 6.16
CA CYS A 58 14.94 8.84 6.04
C CYS A 58 16.09 8.69 7.05
N LYS A 59 16.13 7.55 7.75
CA LYS A 59 17.23 7.22 8.66
C LYS A 59 18.52 6.88 7.92
N PHE A 60 18.40 6.52 6.64
CA PHE A 60 19.50 6.14 5.74
C PHE A 60 19.61 7.17 4.59
N ASP A 61 19.98 6.72 3.40
CA ASP A 61 20.27 7.57 2.23
C ASP A 61 19.03 8.09 1.47
N GLY A 62 17.83 7.63 1.84
CA GLY A 62 16.59 7.99 1.13
C GLY A 62 16.31 7.16 -0.12
N ASN A 63 17.22 6.27 -0.54
CA ASN A 63 17.03 5.35 -1.67
C ASN A 63 16.35 4.03 -1.27
N CYS A 64 15.32 4.09 -0.43
CA CYS A 64 14.61 2.90 0.05
C CYS A 64 13.74 2.30 -1.06
N ASP A 65 13.94 1.02 -1.41
CA ASP A 65 13.05 0.31 -2.33
C ASP A 65 11.69 0.04 -1.65
N VAL A 66 10.69 0.82 -2.06
CA VAL A 66 9.30 0.68 -1.59
C VAL A 66 8.50 -0.31 -2.42
N MET A 67 8.94 -0.65 -3.63
CA MET A 67 8.18 -1.45 -4.60
C MET A 67 8.05 -2.92 -4.20
N ASN A 68 8.90 -3.36 -3.27
CA ASN A 68 8.88 -4.70 -2.69
C ASN A 68 8.41 -4.75 -1.23
N GLY A 69 7.85 -3.65 -0.72
CA GLY A 69 7.13 -3.59 0.56
C GLY A 69 7.77 -4.40 1.68
N MET A 70 8.93 -3.96 2.19
CA MET A 70 9.70 -4.53 3.31
C MET A 70 9.44 -6.04 3.54
N LYS A 71 10.22 -6.88 2.85
CA LYS A 71 10.34 -8.31 3.16
C LYS A 71 10.74 -8.56 4.60
#